data_AF-V4WAK5-F1
#
_entry.id   AF-V4WAK5-F1
#
_cell.length_a   1.000
_cell.length_b   1.000
_cell.length_c   1.000
_cell.angle_alpha   90.00
_cell.angle_beta   90.00
_cell.angle_gamma   90.00
#
_symmetry.space_group_name_H-M   'P 1'
#
loop_
_entity.id
_entity.type
_entity.pdbx_description
1 polymer ?
#
loop_
_entity_poly.entity_id
_entity_poly.type
_entity_poly.pdbx_seq_one_letter_code
_entity_poly.pdbx_strand_id
1 'polypeptide(L)'
;MQVLVLMRRIQFRLQEQRALPIRVITVGKKRSLGVQLVVDEYIGKLKYYCKVEDLQLRSNPKNTGDVKAQIKDEDMAVMNIISSDDWGASRISFCIGGPYGHGPKMRERANVSIKLSSMVLNHQIALLVLVEQLYRSWTILKGQNYHH
;
A
#
# COMPACT_ATOMS: atom_id res chain seq x y z
N MET A 1 9.30 -3.98 -8.31
CA MET A 1 8.79 -4.24 -6.95
C MET A 1 7.31 -4.56 -7.02
N GLN A 2 6.82 -5.54 -6.26
CA GLN A 2 5.42 -5.94 -6.22
C GLN A 2 4.72 -5.23 -5.06
N VAL A 3 3.58 -4.61 -5.32
CA VAL A 3 2.68 -4.09 -4.28
C VAL A 3 1.65 -5.18 -4.02
N LEU A 4 1.49 -5.57 -2.76
CA LEU A 4 0.45 -6.52 -2.38
C LEU A 4 -0.80 -5.75 -1.98
N VAL A 5 -1.93 -6.11 -2.56
CA VAL A 5 -3.23 -5.53 -2.25
C VAL A 5 -4.03 -6.54 -1.46
N LEU A 6 -4.54 -6.06 -0.34
CA LEU A 6 -5.34 -6.81 0.60
C LEU A 6 -6.73 -6.18 0.67
N MET A 7 -7.72 -6.95 0.23
CA MET A 7 -9.14 -6.62 0.22
C MET A 7 -9.96 -7.91 0.16
N ARG A 8 -11.00 -8.10 0.97
CA ARG A 8 -11.82 -9.31 0.90
C ARG A 8 -12.37 -9.52 -0.53
N ARG A 9 -12.36 -10.77 -1.03
CA ARG A 9 -13.07 -11.19 -2.25
C ARG A 9 -14.54 -10.80 -2.09
N ILE A 10 -14.96 -9.72 -2.76
CA ILE A 10 -16.37 -9.33 -2.86
C ILE A 10 -16.76 -9.58 -4.31
N GLN A 11 -17.81 -10.37 -4.54
CA GLN A 11 -18.57 -10.30 -5.78
C GLN A 11 -19.05 -8.85 -5.90
N PHE A 12 -18.42 -8.07 -6.78
CA PHE A 12 -18.81 -6.68 -7.03
C PHE A 12 -20.27 -6.67 -7.52
N ARG A 13 -21.21 -6.50 -6.58
CA ARG A 13 -22.59 -6.19 -6.90
C ARG A 13 -22.67 -4.67 -7.02
N LEU A 14 -23.06 -4.21 -8.21
CA LEU A 14 -23.22 -2.82 -8.63
C LEU A 14 -24.33 -2.11 -7.84
N GLN A 15 -24.17 -1.90 -6.53
CA GLN A 15 -25.06 -1.01 -5.77
C GLN A 15 -24.23 -0.06 -4.90
N GLU A 16 -24.47 1.24 -5.12
CA GLU A 16 -24.04 2.44 -4.37
C GLU A 16 -22.91 2.22 -3.35
N GLN A 17 -21.69 2.01 -3.85
CA GLN A 17 -20.55 1.79 -2.96
C GLN A 17 -19.96 3.12 -2.49
N ARG A 18 -20.19 3.45 -1.22
CA ARG A 18 -19.40 4.43 -0.47
C ARG A 18 -17.91 4.17 -0.71
N ALA A 19 -17.14 5.22 -1.00
CA ALA A 19 -15.71 5.13 -1.19
C ALA A 19 -15.05 4.43 0.02
N LEU A 20 -14.45 3.26 -0.21
CA LEU A 20 -13.77 2.54 0.84
C LEU A 20 -12.51 3.31 1.26
N PRO A 21 -12.28 3.49 2.57
CA PRO A 21 -11.01 3.95 3.08
C PRO A 21 -9.84 3.20 2.46
N ILE A 22 -8.75 3.92 2.19
CA ILE A 22 -7.50 3.36 1.69
C ILE A 22 -6.47 3.40 2.82
N ARG A 23 -5.71 2.32 2.96
CA ARG A 23 -4.53 2.27 3.80
C ARG A 23 -3.31 1.94 2.95
N VAL A 24 -2.24 2.70 3.12
CA VAL A 24 -0.94 2.40 2.51
C VAL A 24 0.04 2.05 3.62
N ILE A 25 0.55 0.82 3.60
CA ILE A 25 1.53 0.30 4.57
C ILE A 25 2.86 0.16 3.85
N THR A 26 3.87 0.90 4.29
CA THR A 26 5.24 0.81 3.74
C THR A 26 6.19 0.30 4.79
N VAL A 27 6.95 -0.75 4.47
CA VAL A 27 8.02 -1.26 5.32
C VAL A 27 9.36 -0.72 4.84
N GLY A 28 10.15 -0.15 5.74
CA GLY A 28 11.52 0.26 5.42
C GLY A 28 12.11 1.30 6.35
N LYS A 29 13.18 1.95 5.87
CA LYS A 29 13.82 3.07 6.57
C LYS A 29 12.96 4.33 6.46
N LYS A 30 13.19 5.29 7.35
CA LYS A 30 12.54 6.61 7.32
C LYS A 30 12.58 7.21 5.91
N ARG A 31 11.46 7.78 5.46
CA ARG A 31 11.39 8.46 4.16
C ARG A 31 12.30 9.67 4.15
N SER A 32 12.91 9.95 3.00
CA SER A 32 13.56 11.23 2.78
C SER A 32 12.53 12.36 2.82
N LEU A 33 12.98 13.59 3.10
CA LEU A 33 12.07 14.75 3.17
C LEU A 33 11.32 14.95 1.84
N GLY A 34 12.01 14.89 0.71
CA GLY A 34 11.39 15.07 -0.61
C GLY A 34 10.31 14.03 -0.88
N VAL A 35 10.55 12.76 -0.53
CA VAL A 35 9.54 11.70 -0.67
C VAL A 35 8.34 11.99 0.24
N GLN A 36 8.57 12.38 1.49
CA GLN A 36 7.48 12.65 2.42
C GLN A 36 6.58 13.79 1.92
N LEU A 37 7.17 14.88 1.43
CA LEU A 37 6.41 16.04 0.91
C LEU A 37 5.52 15.65 -0.27
N VAL A 38 6.03 14.86 -1.22
CA VAL A 38 5.24 14.42 -2.38
C VAL A 38 4.13 13.46 -1.94
N VAL A 39 4.41 12.54 -1.01
CA VAL A 39 3.36 11.67 -0.44
C VAL A 39 2.29 12.51 0.22
N ASP A 40 2.65 13.47 1.06
CA ASP A 40 1.70 14.35 1.76
C ASP A 40 0.83 15.15 0.79
N GLU A 41 1.40 15.62 -0.32
CA GLU A 41 0.65 16.30 -1.39
C GLU A 41 -0.43 15.39 -2.00
N TYR A 42 -0.06 14.16 -2.42
CA TYR A 42 -1.01 13.22 -3.02
C TYR A 42 -2.03 12.69 -2.03
N ILE A 43 -1.64 12.48 -0.77
CA ILE A 43 -2.57 12.12 0.30
C ILE A 43 -3.56 13.27 0.55
N GLY A 44 -3.09 14.53 0.52
CA GLY A 44 -3.95 15.72 0.56
C GLY A 44 -5.00 15.72 -0.57
N LYS A 45 -4.57 15.43 -1.81
CA LYS A 45 -5.46 15.30 -2.97
C LYS A 45 -6.43 14.11 -2.84
N LEU A 46 -5.98 12.98 -2.31
CA LEU A 46 -6.84 11.79 -2.15
C LEU A 46 -7.93 11.96 -1.08
N LYS A 47 -7.71 12.82 -0.07
CA LYS A 47 -8.70 13.11 0.98
C LYS A 47 -10.02 13.66 0.44
N TYR A 48 -10.03 14.26 -0.75
CA TYR A 48 -11.27 14.71 -1.41
C TYR A 48 -12.17 13.56 -1.87
N TYR A 49 -11.63 12.34 -2.01
CA TYR A 49 -12.38 11.19 -2.52
C TYR A 49 -12.62 10.11 -1.47
N CYS A 50 -11.64 9.87 -0.59
CA CYS A 50 -11.75 8.85 0.45
C CYS A 50 -10.86 9.16 1.66
N LYS A 51 -11.15 8.50 2.79
CA LYS A 51 -10.23 8.52 3.93
C LYS A 51 -8.97 7.75 3.57
N VAL A 52 -7.80 8.36 3.72
CA VAL A 52 -6.52 7.68 3.50
C VAL A 52 -5.71 7.64 4.79
N GLU A 53 -5.17 6.47 5.09
CA GLU A 53 -4.24 6.20 6.18
C GLU A 53 -2.88 5.80 5.62
N ASP A 54 -1.83 6.50 6.03
CA ASP A 54 -0.46 6.22 5.60
C ASP A 54 0.36 5.73 6.79
N LEU A 55 0.80 4.47 6.76
CA LEU A 55 1.52 3.80 7.83
C LEU A 55 2.91 3.39 7.38
N GLN A 56 3.92 3.92 8.08
CA GLN A 56 5.31 3.52 7.88
C GLN A 56 5.79 2.60 9.01
N LEU A 57 6.11 1.36 8.66
CA LEU A 57 6.75 0.39 9.53
C LEU A 57 8.28 0.46 9.39
N ARG A 58 8.97 0.56 10.52
CA ARG A 58 10.44 0.53 10.55
C ARG A 58 10.93 -0.92 10.53
N SER A 59 11.86 -1.22 9.62
CA SER A 59 12.57 -2.51 9.63
C SER A 59 13.39 -2.68 10.92
N ASN A 60 13.45 -3.90 11.45
CA ASN A 60 14.23 -4.23 12.63
C ASN A 60 15.73 -4.38 12.27
N PRO A 61 16.63 -3.48 12.71
CA PRO A 61 18.04 -3.52 12.34
C PRO A 61 18.81 -4.70 12.97
N LYS A 62 18.28 -5.36 14.00
CA LYS A 62 18.95 -6.48 14.68
C LYS A 62 19.10 -7.72 13.80
N ASN A 63 18.22 -7.91 12.82
CA ASN A 63 18.17 -9.10 11.96
C ASN A 63 18.75 -8.88 10.55
N THR A 64 19.57 -7.83 10.38
CA THR A 64 20.14 -7.45 9.07
C THR A 64 20.95 -8.57 8.40
N GLY A 65 21.52 -9.50 9.17
CA GLY A 65 22.29 -10.63 8.65
C GLY A 65 21.46 -11.84 8.19
N ASP A 66 20.22 -12.00 8.67
CA ASP A 66 19.32 -13.08 8.28
C ASP A 66 18.11 -12.52 7.53
N VAL A 67 18.20 -12.53 6.21
CA VAL A 67 17.15 -12.06 5.30
C VAL A 67 15.81 -12.76 5.55
N LYS A 68 15.81 -14.05 5.90
CA LYS A 68 14.57 -14.81 6.13
C LYS A 68 13.90 -14.37 7.43
N ALA A 69 14.68 -14.17 8.50
CA ALA A 69 14.17 -13.64 9.76
C ALA A 69 13.63 -12.22 9.57
N GLN A 70 14.34 -11.36 8.83
CA GLN A 70 13.88 -10.00 8.54
C GLN A 70 12.55 -9.98 7.78
N ILE A 71 12.42 -10.75 6.69
CA ILE A 71 11.15 -10.83 5.93
C ILE A 71 10.02 -11.31 6.84
N LYS A 72 10.27 -12.34 7.66
CA LYS A 72 9.26 -12.91 8.56
C LYS A 72 8.78 -11.90 9.60
N ASP A 73 9.69 -11.12 10.18
CA ASP A 73 9.37 -10.09 11.15
C ASP A 73 8.60 -8.93 10.51
N GLU A 74 9.04 -8.48 9.34
CA GLU A 74 8.39 -7.41 8.57
C GLU A 74 6.96 -7.82 8.16
N ASP A 75 6.79 -9.03 7.63
CA ASP A 75 5.47 -9.57 7.29
C ASP A 75 4.58 -9.71 8.53
N MET A 76 5.12 -10.19 9.65
CA MET A 76 4.36 -10.31 10.90
C MET A 76 3.91 -8.94 11.41
N ALA A 77 4.78 -7.92 11.36
CA ALA A 77 4.43 -6.56 11.75
C ALA A 77 3.29 -5.99 10.87
N VAL A 78 3.35 -6.23 9.56
CA VAL A 78 2.27 -5.82 8.64
C VAL A 78 0.97 -6.55 8.97
N MET A 79 1.03 -7.88 9.16
CA MET A 79 -0.13 -8.71 9.48
C MET A 79 -0.77 -8.35 10.82
N ASN A 80 0.02 -7.94 11.82
CA ASN A 80 -0.50 -7.49 13.11
C ASN A 80 -1.28 -6.17 13.01
N ILE A 81 -0.90 -5.28 12.09
CA ILE A 81 -1.67 -4.05 11.80
C ILE A 81 -3.01 -4.39 11.14
N ILE A 82 -3.02 -5.42 10.30
CA ILE A 82 -4.22 -5.88 9.59
C ILE A 82 -5.04 -6.78 10.55
N SER A 83 -5.65 -6.16 11.57
CA SER A 83 -6.45 -6.85 12.59
C SER A 83 -7.76 -7.43 12.02
N SER A 84 -8.42 -8.31 12.79
CA SER A 84 -9.73 -8.95 12.55
C SER A 84 -10.87 -8.03 12.05
N ASP A 85 -10.78 -6.71 12.29
CA ASP A 85 -11.78 -5.75 11.82
C ASP A 85 -11.60 -5.32 10.35
N ASP A 86 -10.42 -5.54 9.76
CA ASP A 86 -10.19 -5.44 8.32
C ASP A 86 -10.89 -6.54 7.49
N TRP A 87 -11.44 -7.54 8.18
CA TRP A 87 -11.98 -8.75 7.57
C TRP A 87 -13.46 -8.56 7.21
N GLY A 88 -14.04 -7.41 7.60
CA GLY A 88 -15.37 -6.92 7.20
C GLY A 88 -15.31 -5.77 6.19
N ALA A 89 -14.87 -6.01 4.95
CA ALA A 89 -15.12 -5.21 3.74
C ALA A 89 -14.93 -3.66 3.78
N SER A 90 -14.31 -3.11 4.82
CA SER A 90 -14.43 -1.68 5.15
C SER A 90 -13.21 -0.83 4.75
N ARG A 91 -12.14 -1.44 4.22
CA ARG A 91 -11.00 -0.71 3.63
C ARG A 91 -10.24 -1.55 2.61
N ILE A 92 -9.41 -0.86 1.82
CA ILE A 92 -8.44 -1.45 0.91
C ILE A 92 -7.04 -1.15 1.44
N SER A 93 -6.22 -2.19 1.67
CA SER A 93 -4.86 -2.04 2.18
C SER A 93 -3.83 -2.36 1.08
N PHE A 94 -2.93 -1.41 0.81
CA PHE A 94 -1.79 -1.57 -0.08
C PHE A 94 -0.53 -1.74 0.74
N CYS A 95 0.22 -2.81 0.51
CA CYS A 95 1.43 -3.14 1.24
C CYS A 95 2.65 -3.09 0.30
N ILE A 96 3.63 -2.30 0.70
CA ILE A 96 4.92 -2.15 0.03
C ILE A 96 6.00 -2.69 0.96
N GLY A 97 6.64 -3.78 0.55
CA GLY A 97 7.68 -4.44 1.31
C GLY A 97 9.00 -3.65 1.34
N GLY A 98 9.88 -4.04 2.25
CA GLY A 98 11.25 -3.53 2.32
C GLY A 98 12.12 -4.01 1.16
N PRO A 99 13.46 -3.86 1.26
CA PRO A 99 14.40 -4.23 0.20
C PRO A 99 14.26 -5.67 -0.32
N TYR A 100 13.85 -6.59 0.55
CA TYR A 100 13.70 -8.01 0.22
C TYR A 100 12.27 -8.39 -0.17
N GLY A 101 11.34 -7.43 -0.16
CA GLY A 101 9.93 -7.66 -0.45
C GLY A 101 9.21 -8.45 0.64
N HIS A 102 8.08 -9.04 0.27
CA HIS A 102 7.21 -9.80 1.16
C HIS A 102 7.46 -11.30 1.04
N GLY A 103 7.34 -12.01 2.15
CA GLY A 103 7.48 -13.44 2.24
C GLY A 103 6.24 -14.20 1.74
N PRO A 104 6.32 -15.54 1.66
CA PRO A 104 5.26 -16.39 1.12
C PRO A 104 3.91 -16.18 1.81
N LYS A 105 3.90 -16.10 3.15
CA LYS A 105 2.66 -15.92 3.94
C LYS A 105 1.90 -14.66 3.56
N MET A 106 2.60 -13.54 3.40
CA MET A 106 1.99 -12.27 3.04
C MET A 106 1.50 -12.30 1.58
N ARG A 107 2.25 -12.96 0.68
CA ARG A 107 1.85 -13.14 -0.74
C ARG A 107 0.62 -14.05 -0.89
N GLU A 108 0.53 -15.12 -0.11
CA GLU A 108 -0.64 -16.01 -0.06
C GLU A 108 -1.86 -15.30 0.54
N ARG A 109 -1.65 -14.43 1.53
CA ARG A 109 -2.71 -13.62 2.11
C ARG A 109 -3.20 -12.52 1.16
N ALA A 110 -2.35 -12.03 0.26
CA ALA A 110 -2.69 -10.98 -0.70
C ALA A 110 -3.86 -11.41 -1.58
N ASN A 111 -4.82 -10.51 -1.75
CA ASN A 111 -5.97 -10.74 -2.61
C ASN A 111 -5.62 -10.48 -4.07
N VAL A 112 -4.77 -9.48 -4.30
CA VAL A 112 -4.20 -9.15 -5.61
C VAL A 112 -2.73 -8.76 -5.41
N SER A 113 -1.88 -9.06 -6.39
CA SER A 113 -0.54 -8.50 -6.48
C SER A 113 -0.48 -7.57 -7.69
N ILE A 114 -0.10 -6.30 -7.46
CA ILE A 114 0.07 -5.30 -8.50
C ILE A 114 1.55 -5.12 -8.80
N LYS A 115 1.91 -5.26 -10.07
CA LYS A 115 3.24 -4.95 -10.58
C LYS A 115 3.25 -3.52 -11.13
N LEU A 116 3.88 -2.58 -10.42
CA LEU A 116 3.96 -1.18 -10.85
C LEU A 116 4.91 -0.95 -12.04
N SER A 117 5.91 -1.82 -12.22
CA SER A 117 6.89 -1.72 -13.31
C SER A 117 7.57 -3.07 -13.55
N SER A 118 8.13 -3.24 -14.76
CA SER A 118 9.10 -4.30 -15.07
C SER A 118 10.45 -4.10 -14.36
N MET A 119 10.78 -2.86 -13.97
CA MET A 119 12.01 -2.53 -13.26
C MET A 119 11.91 -2.81 -11.75
N VAL A 120 13.06 -2.99 -11.12
CA VAL A 120 13.19 -3.07 -9.65
C VAL A 120 13.17 -1.65 -9.08
N LEU A 121 11.97 -1.17 -8.74
CA LEU A 121 11.81 0.11 -8.05
C LEU A 121 12.24 0.02 -6.58
N ASN A 122 12.95 1.03 -6.10
CA ASN A 122 13.12 1.26 -4.67
C ASN A 122 11.74 1.45 -4.04
N HIS A 123 11.44 0.71 -2.96
CA HIS A 123 10.90 1.34 -1.76
C HIS A 123 9.94 2.53 -1.89
N GLN A 124 10.58 3.68 -1.69
CA GLN A 124 10.02 5.02 -1.67
C GLN A 124 9.53 5.45 -3.05
N ILE A 125 10.22 5.06 -4.13
CA ILE A 125 9.79 5.37 -5.49
C ILE A 125 8.50 4.60 -5.84
N ALA A 126 8.40 3.33 -5.45
CA ALA A 126 7.16 2.58 -5.64
C ALA A 126 5.99 3.19 -4.85
N LEU A 127 6.24 3.72 -3.65
CA LEU A 127 5.24 4.45 -2.88
C LEU A 127 4.76 5.70 -3.64
N LEU A 128 5.68 6.51 -4.18
CA LEU A 128 5.33 7.69 -4.98
C LEU A 128 4.46 7.33 -6.19
N VAL A 129 4.88 6.30 -6.93
CA VAL A 129 4.11 5.81 -8.08
C VAL A 129 2.74 5.32 -7.64
N LEU A 130 2.65 4.56 -6.54
CA LEU A 130 1.37 4.07 -6.03
C LEU A 130 0.42 5.21 -5.67
N VAL A 131 0.83 6.18 -4.85
CA VAL A 131 -0.08 7.26 -4.40
C VAL A 131 -0.54 8.15 -5.55
N GLU A 132 0.32 8.39 -6.54
CA GLU A 132 -0.07 9.10 -7.77
C GLU A 132 -1.09 8.29 -8.58
N GLN A 133 -0.88 6.99 -8.75
CA GLN A 133 -1.79 6.11 -9.48
C GLN A 133 -3.14 5.94 -8.77
N LEU A 134 -3.17 5.96 -7.43
CA LEU A 134 -4.42 5.98 -6.67
C LEU A 134 -5.20 7.27 -6.92
N TYR A 135 -4.52 8.42 -6.94
CA TYR A 135 -5.17 9.69 -7.24
C TYR A 135 -5.70 9.72 -8.68
N ARG A 136 -4.87 9.30 -9.65
CA ARG A 136 -5.26 9.13 -11.06
C ARG A 136 -6.47 8.22 -11.23
N SER A 137 -6.54 7.12 -10.47
CA SER A 137 -7.68 6.21 -10.53
C SER A 137 -8.97 6.90 -10.09
N TRP A 138 -8.91 7.73 -9.04
CA TRP A 138 -10.06 8.48 -8.55
C TRP A 138 -10.52 9.56 -9.54
N THR A 139 -9.60 10.30 -10.16
CA THR A 139 -9.96 11.33 -11.14
C THR A 139 -10.63 10.72 -12.36
N ILE A 140 -10.15 9.57 -12.85
CA ILE A 140 -10.80 8.79 -13.91
C ILE A 140 -12.20 8.33 -13.50
N LEU A 141 -12.35 7.76 -12.30
CA LEU A 141 -13.65 7.29 -11.80
C LEU A 141 -14.68 8.43 -11.61
N LYS A 142 -14.21 9.66 -11.40
CA LYS A 142 -15.05 10.85 -11.26
C LYS A 142 -15.23 11.63 -12.56
N GLY A 143 -14.63 11.18 -13.68
CA GLY A 143 -14.67 11.88 -14.96
C GLY A 143 -14.02 13.27 -14.89
N GLN A 144 -13.07 13.48 -13.98
CA GLN A 144 -12.33 14.74 -13.87
C GLN A 144 -11.13 14.71 -14.81
N ASN A 145 -10.85 15.83 -15.46
CA ASN A 145 -9.67 15.97 -16.30
C ASN A 145 -8.42 15.88 -15.43
N TYR A 146 -7.71 14.76 -15.56
CA TYR A 146 -6.45 14.53 -14.87
C TYR A 146 -5.25 14.92 -15.72
N HIS A 147 -5.36 14.70 -17.02
CA HIS A 147 -4.38 15.09 -18.03
C HIS A 147 -5.13 15.48 -19.30
N HIS A 148 -5.31 16.79 -19.49
CA HIS A 148 -6.13 17.46 -20.52
C HIS A 148 -7.64 17.32 -20.30
#